data_AF-A0A2U2ZE22-F1
#
_entry.id   AF-A0A2U2ZE22-F1
#
_cell.length_a   1.000
_cell.length_b   1.000
_cell.length_c   1.000
_cell.angle_alpha   90.00
_cell.angle_beta   90.00
_cell.angle_gamma   90.00
#
_symmetry.space_group_name_H-M   'P 1'
#
loop_
_entity.id
_entity.type
_entity.pdbx_description
1 polymer ?
#
loop_
_entity_poly.entity_id
_entity_poly.type
_entity_poly.pdbx_seq_one_letter_code
_entity_poly.pdbx_strand_id
1 'polypeptide(L)'
;MPPSPGRSPARRAAAVLTPLAAVAAAHIAPAATWLPVVRRCSPGLAGVGHPAHVALTFDDGPDPESTPCFLDALEAIGVRATFFVLGDSVVRHPSVVRETVRRGHELAVHGWSHEHPWRPAPADDVRALLRAAGAVRDLTGRRPRWYRPPYGILTSGRWAAARTAGLRPVLWTVWGRDWTAEATPASVRSAVAAGLRGGGTVLLHDTDRMSAPACWRAALGALPGIVDDCRDTGLSVGPLAEHGVPPPCPGSGERMPEPGG
;
A
#
# COMPACT_ATOMS: atom_id res chain seq x y z
N MET A 1 0.09 -56.06 -40.29
CA MET A 1 0.48 -55.27 -39.12
C MET A 1 -0.19 -53.89 -39.25
N PRO A 2 -1.20 -53.55 -38.44
CA PRO A 2 -1.79 -52.21 -38.51
C PRO A 2 -0.81 -51.16 -37.95
N PRO A 3 -0.71 -49.96 -38.55
CA PRO A 3 0.15 -48.90 -38.03
C PRO A 3 -0.36 -48.41 -36.67
N SER A 4 0.54 -48.23 -35.71
CA SER A 4 0.20 -47.65 -34.40
C SER A 4 -0.34 -46.23 -34.57
N PRO A 5 -1.42 -45.84 -33.87
CA PRO A 5 -1.95 -44.49 -33.94
C PRO A 5 -0.94 -43.50 -33.34
N GLY A 6 -0.27 -42.75 -34.21
CA GLY A 6 0.61 -41.65 -33.83
C GLY A 6 -0.17 -40.63 -33.01
N ARG A 7 0.25 -40.38 -31.77
CA ARG A 7 -0.31 -39.32 -30.93
C ARG A 7 -0.15 -37.98 -31.65
N SER A 8 -1.25 -37.34 -32.00
CA SER A 8 -1.25 -36.09 -32.78
C SER A 8 -0.52 -34.95 -32.02
N PRO A 9 0.29 -34.12 -32.72
CA PRO A 9 1.03 -33.01 -32.10
C PRO A 9 0.10 -31.99 -31.39
N ALA A 10 -1.16 -31.88 -31.83
CA ALA A 10 -2.19 -31.07 -31.20
C ALA A 10 -2.48 -31.46 -29.73
N ARG A 11 -2.39 -32.75 -29.37
CA ARG A 11 -2.57 -33.21 -27.98
C ARG A 11 -1.39 -32.86 -27.06
N ARG A 12 -0.19 -32.66 -27.62
CA ARG A 12 0.99 -32.22 -26.84
C ARG A 12 0.99 -30.69 -26.62
N ALA A 13 0.53 -29.91 -27.60
CA ALA A 13 0.36 -28.46 -27.45
C ALA A 13 -0.73 -28.09 -26.43
N ALA A 14 -1.86 -28.81 -26.44
CA ALA A 14 -2.94 -28.60 -25.46
C ALA A 14 -2.54 -28.94 -24.01
N ALA A 15 -1.58 -29.85 -23.81
CA ALA A 15 -1.09 -30.27 -22.49
C ALA A 15 -0.04 -29.33 -21.87
N VAL A 16 0.59 -28.45 -22.67
CA VAL A 16 1.61 -27.47 -22.21
C VAL A 16 1.02 -26.07 -22.04
N LEU A 17 -0.07 -25.73 -22.74
CA LEU A 17 -0.73 -24.43 -22.63
C LEU A 17 -1.54 -24.26 -21.33
N THR A 18 -2.07 -25.35 -20.77
CA THR A 18 -2.85 -25.36 -19.52
C THR A 18 -2.05 -24.94 -18.28
N PRO A 19 -0.85 -25.50 -18.01
CA PRO A 19 -0.06 -25.11 -16.83
C PRO A 19 0.47 -23.68 -16.92
N LEU A 20 0.85 -23.19 -18.09
CA LEU A 20 1.32 -21.79 -18.25
C LEU A 20 0.19 -20.79 -18.01
N ALA A 21 -1.02 -21.06 -18.53
CA ALA A 21 -2.20 -20.26 -18.27
C ALA A 21 -2.60 -20.28 -16.78
N ALA A 22 -2.50 -21.44 -16.12
CA ALA A 22 -2.76 -21.56 -14.69
C ALA A 22 -1.76 -20.77 -13.83
N VAL A 23 -0.47 -20.81 -14.17
CA VAL A 23 0.57 -20.01 -13.49
C VAL A 23 0.34 -18.51 -13.69
N ALA A 24 0.03 -18.08 -14.92
CA ALA A 24 -0.30 -16.68 -15.20
C ALA A 24 -1.55 -16.22 -14.43
N ALA A 25 -2.60 -17.04 -14.41
CA ALA A 25 -3.82 -16.76 -13.65
C ALA A 25 -3.54 -16.68 -12.14
N ALA A 26 -2.81 -17.64 -11.58
CA ALA A 26 -2.40 -17.61 -10.17
C ALA A 26 -1.52 -16.39 -9.86
N HIS A 27 -0.71 -15.93 -10.82
CA HIS A 27 0.13 -14.76 -10.62
C HIS A 27 -0.68 -13.46 -10.49
N ILE A 28 -1.68 -13.30 -11.37
CA ILE A 28 -2.50 -12.09 -11.48
C ILE A 28 -3.69 -12.11 -10.52
N ALA A 29 -4.20 -13.28 -10.12
CA ALA A 29 -5.40 -13.38 -9.29
C ALA A 29 -5.39 -12.48 -8.04
N PRO A 30 -4.29 -12.34 -7.28
CA PRO A 30 -4.26 -11.44 -6.13
C PRO A 30 -4.47 -9.96 -6.50
N ALA A 31 -4.18 -9.54 -7.75
CA ALA A 31 -4.40 -8.16 -8.20
C ALA A 31 -5.88 -7.76 -8.19
N ALA A 32 -6.80 -8.73 -8.18
CA ALA A 32 -8.23 -8.49 -8.04
C ALA A 32 -8.57 -7.75 -6.73
N THR A 33 -7.69 -7.73 -5.72
CA THR A 33 -7.90 -7.00 -4.46
C THR A 33 -7.94 -5.47 -4.62
N TRP A 34 -7.55 -4.93 -5.78
CA TRP A 34 -7.86 -3.53 -6.12
C TRP A 34 -9.37 -3.28 -6.25
N LEU A 35 -10.14 -4.29 -6.67
CA LEU A 35 -11.59 -4.18 -6.80
C LEU A 35 -12.24 -4.08 -5.41
N PRO A 36 -13.12 -3.08 -5.17
CA PRO A 36 -13.74 -2.87 -3.85
C PRO A 36 -14.44 -4.11 -3.29
N VAL A 37 -15.15 -4.87 -4.14
CA VAL A 37 -15.87 -6.08 -3.71
C VAL A 37 -14.93 -7.17 -3.20
N VAL A 38 -13.81 -7.41 -3.88
CA VAL A 38 -12.82 -8.42 -3.49
C VAL A 38 -12.10 -7.99 -2.21
N ARG A 39 -11.75 -6.70 -2.12
CA ARG A 39 -11.09 -6.13 -0.94
C ARG A 39 -11.93 -6.22 0.32
N ARG A 40 -13.26 -6.05 0.22
CA ARG A 40 -14.19 -6.19 1.36
C ARG A 40 -14.15 -7.60 1.98
N CYS A 41 -13.84 -8.63 1.18
CA CYS A 41 -13.69 -10.01 1.68
C CYS A 41 -12.35 -10.27 2.37
N SER A 42 -11.43 -9.31 2.40
CA SER A 42 -10.09 -9.42 3.00
C SER A 42 -9.81 -8.22 3.92
N PRO A 43 -10.53 -8.07 5.06
CA PRO A 43 -10.46 -6.88 5.90
C PRO A 43 -9.05 -6.55 6.40
N GLY A 44 -8.23 -7.55 6.75
CA GLY A 44 -6.85 -7.32 7.15
C GLY A 44 -5.99 -6.73 6.01
N LEU A 45 -6.17 -7.20 4.78
CA LEU A 45 -5.48 -6.65 3.60
C LEU A 45 -6.00 -5.26 3.24
N ALA A 46 -7.31 -5.02 3.41
CA ALA A 46 -7.92 -3.71 3.21
C ALA A 46 -7.44 -2.65 4.23
N GLY A 47 -6.70 -3.07 5.27
CA GLY A 47 -6.28 -2.20 6.36
C GLY A 47 -7.41 -1.90 7.34
N VAL A 48 -8.41 -2.77 7.48
CA VAL A 48 -9.45 -2.58 8.50
C VAL A 48 -8.83 -2.78 9.88
N GLY A 49 -8.83 -1.73 10.70
CA GLY A 49 -8.28 -1.73 12.06
C GLY A 49 -9.35 -1.64 13.16
N HIS A 50 -8.95 -1.09 14.30
CA HIS A 50 -9.79 -0.90 15.47
C HIS A 50 -10.97 0.03 15.17
N PRO A 51 -12.22 -0.32 15.55
CA PRO A 51 -13.41 0.47 15.21
C PRO A 51 -13.41 1.93 15.70
N ALA A 52 -12.65 2.27 16.75
CA ALA A 52 -12.53 3.64 17.25
C ALA A 52 -11.38 4.47 16.62
N HIS A 53 -10.72 3.93 15.60
CA HIS A 53 -9.56 4.56 14.96
C HIS A 53 -9.71 4.60 13.43
N VAL A 54 -9.14 5.62 12.81
CA VAL A 54 -8.97 5.77 11.36
C VAL A 54 -7.49 5.94 11.05
N ALA A 55 -6.93 5.09 10.19
CA ALA A 55 -5.57 5.27 9.70
C ALA A 55 -5.54 6.31 8.58
N LEU A 56 -4.78 7.39 8.77
CA LEU A 56 -4.52 8.39 7.74
C LEU A 56 -3.21 8.05 7.04
N THR A 57 -3.25 7.88 5.71
CA THR A 57 -2.10 7.43 4.93
C THR A 57 -1.89 8.24 3.65
N PHE A 58 -0.62 8.46 3.30
CA PHE A 58 -0.19 9.19 2.11
C PHE A 58 0.77 8.33 1.28
N ASP A 59 0.54 8.24 -0.03
CA ASP A 59 1.40 7.52 -0.98
C ASP A 59 2.29 8.48 -1.80
N ASP A 60 3.33 7.91 -2.40
CA ASP A 60 4.25 8.47 -3.41
C ASP A 60 5.39 9.38 -2.94
N GLY A 61 5.34 9.91 -1.72
CA GLY A 61 6.41 10.72 -1.15
C GLY A 61 7.73 9.96 -0.89
N PRO A 62 8.72 10.61 -0.24
CA PRO A 62 8.74 12.02 0.11
C PRO A 62 9.08 12.89 -1.11
N ASP A 63 8.56 14.09 -1.11
CA ASP A 63 8.87 15.16 -2.05
C ASP A 63 9.30 16.41 -1.27
N PRO A 64 10.39 17.11 -1.69
CA PRO A 64 10.95 18.22 -0.92
C PRO A 64 10.09 19.49 -0.93
N GLU A 65 9.14 19.62 -1.85
CA GLU A 65 8.24 20.78 -1.92
C GLU A 65 6.95 20.51 -1.14
N SER A 66 6.31 19.38 -1.40
CA SER A 66 4.95 19.09 -0.94
C SER A 66 4.89 18.40 0.42
N THR A 67 5.70 17.36 0.68
CA THR A 67 5.69 16.62 1.95
C THR A 67 5.83 17.53 3.19
N PRO A 68 6.74 18.54 3.23
CA PRO A 68 6.83 19.45 4.39
C PRO A 68 5.53 20.19 4.71
N CYS A 69 4.75 20.57 3.70
CA CYS A 69 3.45 21.22 3.91
C CYS A 69 2.45 20.30 4.60
N PHE A 70 2.46 19.00 4.27
CA PHE A 70 1.65 18.00 4.97
C PHE A 70 2.10 17.82 6.43
N LEU A 71 3.42 17.79 6.68
CA LEU A 71 3.94 17.70 8.04
C LEU A 71 3.50 18.90 8.90
N ASP A 72 3.58 20.12 8.36
CA ASP A 72 3.15 21.34 9.05
C ASP A 72 1.63 21.32 9.32
N ALA A 73 0.82 20.90 8.34
CA ALA A 73 -0.63 20.81 8.51
C ALA A 73 -1.04 19.74 9.54
N LEU A 74 -0.38 18.58 9.53
CA LEU A 74 -0.63 17.49 10.48
C LEU A 74 -0.25 17.89 11.91
N GLU A 75 0.87 18.61 12.08
CA GLU A 75 1.28 19.17 13.36
C GLU A 75 0.26 20.20 13.88
N ALA A 76 -0.19 21.12 13.01
CA ALA A 76 -1.18 22.13 13.37
C ALA A 76 -2.53 21.53 13.84
N ILE A 77 -2.95 20.41 13.24
CA ILE A 77 -4.19 19.71 13.64
C ILE A 77 -3.95 18.64 14.72
N GLY A 78 -2.71 18.42 15.16
CA GLY A 78 -2.36 17.47 16.23
C GLY A 78 -2.55 16.00 15.87
N VAL A 79 -2.26 15.61 14.61
CA VAL A 79 -2.45 14.24 14.11
C VAL A 79 -1.14 13.70 13.54
N ARG A 80 -0.91 12.40 13.70
CA ARG A 80 0.19 11.66 13.04
C ARG A 80 -0.39 10.75 11.95
N ALA A 81 0.44 10.35 11.00
CA ALA A 81 0.01 9.62 9.81
C ALA A 81 1.08 8.62 9.35
N THR A 82 0.73 7.75 8.41
CA THR A 82 1.68 6.85 7.76
C THR A 82 1.97 7.31 6.33
N PHE A 83 3.25 7.53 6.02
CA PHE A 83 3.71 7.87 4.68
C PHE A 83 4.31 6.63 4.01
N PHE A 84 3.68 6.19 2.92
CA PHE A 84 4.17 5.12 2.05
C PHE A 84 5.15 5.71 1.03
N VAL A 85 6.43 5.56 1.33
CA VAL A 85 7.50 6.24 0.59
C VAL A 85 8.08 5.36 -0.53
N LEU A 86 8.45 6.01 -1.63
CA LEU A 86 9.24 5.41 -2.70
C LEU A 86 10.72 5.36 -2.32
N GLY A 87 11.34 4.19 -2.49
CA GLY A 87 12.73 3.98 -2.09
C GLY A 87 13.72 4.92 -2.80
N ASP A 88 13.49 5.25 -4.06
CA ASP A 88 14.33 6.18 -4.81
C ASP A 88 14.20 7.63 -4.29
N SER A 89 13.01 8.05 -3.88
CA SER A 89 12.75 9.34 -3.24
C SER A 89 13.35 9.41 -1.83
N VAL A 90 13.33 8.31 -1.07
CA VAL A 90 14.01 8.22 0.24
C VAL A 90 15.50 8.52 0.12
N VAL A 91 16.16 7.99 -0.92
CA VAL A 91 17.58 8.23 -1.16
C VAL A 91 17.85 9.66 -1.63
N ARG A 92 16.97 10.25 -2.45
CA ARG A 92 17.13 11.62 -2.96
C ARG A 92 16.84 12.70 -1.93
N HIS A 93 15.92 12.46 -1.00
CA HIS A 93 15.43 13.48 -0.07
C HIS A 93 15.60 13.06 1.41
N PRO A 94 16.83 12.74 1.85
CA PRO A 94 17.05 12.17 3.17
C PRO A 94 16.71 13.12 4.33
N SER A 95 16.78 14.44 4.11
CA SER A 95 16.36 15.44 5.09
C SER A 95 14.87 15.36 5.40
N VAL A 96 14.04 15.25 4.37
CA VAL A 96 12.57 15.14 4.52
C VAL A 96 12.20 13.85 5.24
N VAL A 97 12.82 12.73 4.89
CA VAL A 97 12.56 11.44 5.57
C VAL A 97 12.87 11.51 7.06
N ARG A 98 14.03 12.09 7.43
CA ARG A 98 14.40 12.27 8.84
C ARG A 98 13.42 13.19 9.55
N GLU A 99 12.97 14.24 8.88
CA GLU A 99 11.99 15.18 9.42
C GLU A 99 10.63 14.51 9.66
N THR A 100 10.12 13.72 8.71
CA THR A 100 8.90 12.93 8.85
C THR A 100 8.95 12.03 10.09
N VAL A 101 10.09 11.35 10.32
CA VAL A 101 10.28 10.51 11.52
C VAL A 101 10.42 11.35 12.79
N ARG A 102 11.16 12.47 12.73
CA ARG A 102 11.37 13.37 13.88
C ARG A 102 10.06 13.92 14.42
N ARG A 103 9.10 14.23 13.54
CA ARG A 103 7.74 14.66 13.90
C ARG A 103 6.79 13.51 14.29
N GLY A 104 7.30 12.28 14.39
CA GLY A 104 6.58 11.14 14.94
C GLY A 104 5.68 10.39 13.94
N HIS A 105 5.74 10.72 12.65
CA HIS A 105 4.99 9.98 11.63
C HIS A 105 5.59 8.59 11.39
N GLU A 106 4.77 7.68 10.86
CA GLU A 106 5.19 6.35 10.47
C GLU A 106 5.66 6.35 9.01
N LEU A 107 6.76 5.64 8.72
CA LEU A 107 7.18 5.36 7.35
C LEU A 107 6.85 3.93 6.97
N ALA A 108 6.30 3.78 5.77
CA ALA A 108 5.98 2.52 5.11
C ALA A 108 6.58 2.53 3.69
N VAL A 109 6.57 1.39 2.99
CA VAL A 109 7.20 1.26 1.67
C VAL A 109 6.15 1.24 0.55
N HIS A 110 6.37 2.00 -0.52
CA HIS A 110 5.54 2.01 -1.73
C HIS A 110 6.24 1.45 -2.98
N GLY A 111 7.30 0.66 -2.79
CA GLY A 111 8.15 0.17 -3.89
C GLY A 111 9.41 1.01 -4.05
N TRP A 112 10.10 0.88 -5.19
CA TRP A 112 11.34 1.61 -5.44
C TRP A 112 11.11 2.89 -6.26
N SER A 113 10.39 2.83 -7.38
CA SER A 113 10.17 3.95 -8.31
C SER A 113 8.75 3.99 -8.90
N HIS A 114 7.76 3.45 -8.18
CA HIS A 114 6.36 3.35 -8.61
C HIS A 114 6.20 2.54 -9.92
N GLU A 115 6.78 1.34 -9.96
CA GLU A 115 6.83 0.53 -11.18
C GLU A 115 5.45 0.01 -11.59
N HIS A 116 5.16 0.10 -12.90
CA HIS A 116 4.00 -0.55 -13.46
C HIS A 116 4.15 -2.09 -13.45
N PRO A 117 3.11 -2.85 -13.06
CA PRO A 117 3.15 -4.30 -13.01
C PRO A 117 2.86 -4.97 -14.36
N TRP A 118 3.16 -4.34 -15.50
CA TRP A 118 2.78 -4.84 -16.83
C TRP A 118 3.37 -6.22 -17.16
N ARG A 119 4.53 -6.55 -16.58
CA ARG A 119 5.21 -7.84 -16.78
C ARG A 119 5.57 -8.46 -15.43
N PRO A 120 5.33 -9.77 -15.23
CA PRO A 120 5.79 -10.47 -14.03
C PRO A 120 7.31 -10.37 -13.89
N ALA A 121 7.80 -9.80 -12.79
CA ALA A 121 9.22 -9.71 -12.48
C ALA A 121 9.52 -9.99 -11.00
N PRO A 122 9.24 -11.22 -10.48
CA PRO A 122 9.27 -11.48 -9.04
C PRO A 122 10.64 -11.23 -8.38
N ALA A 123 11.73 -11.49 -9.10
CA ALA A 123 13.08 -11.22 -8.59
C ALA A 123 13.36 -9.71 -8.49
N ASP A 124 12.84 -8.91 -9.42
CA ASP A 124 12.90 -7.45 -9.36
C ASP A 124 12.03 -6.90 -8.24
N ASP A 125 10.81 -7.43 -8.06
CA ASP A 125 9.93 -7.06 -6.93
C ASP A 125 10.64 -7.28 -5.59
N VAL A 126 11.30 -8.44 -5.40
CA VAL A 126 12.08 -8.75 -4.18
C VAL A 126 13.22 -7.75 -3.99
N ARG A 127 14.03 -7.51 -5.04
CA ARG A 127 15.15 -6.56 -4.98
C ARG A 127 14.66 -5.15 -4.65
N ALA A 128 13.60 -4.70 -5.30
CA ALA A 128 13.04 -3.37 -5.11
C ALA A 128 12.55 -3.18 -3.67
N LEU A 129 11.81 -4.14 -3.11
CA LEU A 129 11.29 -4.03 -1.74
C LEU A 129 12.37 -4.15 -0.68
N LEU A 130 13.34 -5.07 -0.84
CA LEU A 130 14.48 -5.16 0.08
C LEU A 130 15.30 -3.86 0.07
N ARG A 131 15.52 -3.29 -1.12
CA ARG A 131 16.26 -2.04 -1.28
C ARG A 131 15.51 -0.85 -0.67
N ALA A 132 14.21 -0.72 -0.92
CA ALA A 132 13.39 0.36 -0.37
C ALA A 132 13.30 0.27 1.17
N ALA A 133 13.01 -0.92 1.70
CA ALA A 133 12.99 -1.14 3.16
C ALA A 133 14.36 -0.93 3.81
N GLY A 134 15.44 -1.33 3.13
CA GLY A 134 16.82 -1.06 3.52
C GLY A 134 17.11 0.43 3.61
N ALA A 135 16.77 1.20 2.56
CA ALA A 135 17.00 2.65 2.54
C ALA A 135 16.29 3.37 3.69
N VAL A 136 15.02 3.01 3.98
CA VAL A 136 14.28 3.57 5.13
C VAL A 136 14.97 3.22 6.45
N ARG A 137 15.35 1.95 6.64
CA ARG A 137 16.03 1.48 7.85
C ARG A 137 17.38 2.17 8.05
N ASP A 138 18.20 2.22 7.02
CA ASP A 138 19.57 2.73 7.11
C ASP A 138 19.57 4.24 7.40
N LEU A 139 18.57 4.98 6.90
CA LEU A 139 18.45 6.41 7.12
C LEU A 139 17.84 6.78 8.47
N THR A 140 16.93 5.97 9.00
CA THR A 140 16.09 6.33 10.16
C THR A 140 16.30 5.45 11.39
N GLY A 141 17.00 4.33 11.25
CA GLY A 141 17.10 3.28 12.27
C GLY A 141 15.79 2.48 12.47
N ARG A 142 14.70 2.84 11.78
CA ARG A 142 13.38 2.21 11.93
C ARG A 142 13.13 1.22 10.80
N ARG A 143 12.70 0.01 11.16
CA ARG A 143 12.27 -0.99 10.17
C ARG A 143 10.82 -0.71 9.76
N PRO A 144 10.53 -0.43 8.48
CA PRO A 144 9.16 -0.28 8.02
C PRO A 144 8.41 -1.61 8.16
N ARG A 145 7.12 -1.54 8.50
CA ARG A 145 6.26 -2.73 8.66
C ARG A 145 5.34 -2.95 7.49
N TRP A 146 4.96 -1.88 6.80
CA TRP A 146 3.89 -1.90 5.80
C TRP A 146 4.45 -1.74 4.40
N TYR A 147 3.77 -2.42 3.47
CA TYR A 147 3.95 -2.26 2.04
C TYR A 147 2.59 -1.98 1.42
N ARG A 148 2.50 -0.98 0.56
CA ARG A 148 1.36 -0.81 -0.34
C ARG A 148 1.89 -0.90 -1.76
N PRO A 149 1.36 -1.77 -2.63
CA PRO A 149 1.83 -1.85 -4.01
C PRO A 149 1.37 -0.63 -4.81
N PRO A 150 2.23 -0.10 -5.70
CA PRO A 150 1.83 0.88 -6.72
C PRO A 150 0.57 0.46 -7.44
N TYR A 151 -0.33 1.43 -7.66
CA TYR A 151 -1.66 1.21 -8.23
C TYR A 151 -2.48 0.16 -7.47
N GLY A 152 -2.21 -0.13 -6.19
CA GLY A 152 -2.85 -1.20 -5.41
C GLY A 152 -2.86 -2.60 -6.06
N ILE A 153 -2.06 -2.81 -7.12
CA ILE A 153 -1.98 -4.07 -7.85
C ILE A 153 -1.01 -4.98 -7.11
N LEU A 154 -1.57 -5.81 -6.24
CA LEU A 154 -0.84 -6.82 -5.50
C LEU A 154 -0.81 -8.12 -6.31
N THR A 155 0.26 -8.40 -7.04
CA THR A 155 0.45 -9.73 -7.67
C THR A 155 0.98 -10.74 -6.65
N SER A 156 0.93 -12.03 -6.97
CA SER A 156 1.60 -13.06 -6.14
C SER A 156 3.11 -12.79 -5.96
N GLY A 157 3.77 -12.26 -6.98
CA GLY A 157 5.20 -11.91 -6.95
C GLY A 157 5.46 -10.80 -5.94
N ARG A 158 4.66 -9.72 -5.98
CA ARG A 158 4.72 -8.62 -5.01
C ARG A 158 4.35 -9.05 -3.60
N TRP A 159 3.39 -9.97 -3.46
CA TRP A 159 3.03 -10.54 -2.16
C TRP A 159 4.16 -11.36 -1.54
N ALA A 160 4.81 -12.22 -2.34
CA ALA A 160 5.99 -12.97 -1.92
C ALA A 160 7.17 -12.05 -1.61
N ALA A 161 7.40 -11.04 -2.45
CA ALA A 161 8.44 -10.04 -2.24
C ALA A 161 8.26 -9.27 -0.92
N ALA A 162 7.03 -8.86 -0.61
CA ALA A 162 6.72 -8.20 0.65
C ALA A 162 7.06 -9.09 1.84
N ARG A 163 6.68 -10.37 1.80
CA ARG A 163 7.07 -11.34 2.84
C ARG A 163 8.57 -11.49 2.99
N THR A 164 9.29 -11.65 1.88
CA THR A 164 10.76 -11.76 1.90
C THR A 164 11.41 -10.52 2.51
N ALA A 165 10.84 -9.33 2.28
CA ALA A 165 11.31 -8.08 2.87
C ALA A 165 10.84 -7.85 4.32
N GLY A 166 10.06 -8.77 4.91
CA GLY A 166 9.49 -8.61 6.25
C GLY A 166 8.37 -7.55 6.33
N LEU A 167 7.76 -7.22 5.19
CA LEU A 167 6.71 -6.22 5.07
C LEU A 167 5.33 -6.88 4.99
N ARG A 168 4.32 -6.17 5.50
CA ARG A 168 2.91 -6.55 5.45
C ARG A 168 2.19 -5.74 4.37
N PRO A 169 1.67 -6.38 3.32
CA PRO A 169 0.80 -5.72 2.35
C PRO A 169 -0.44 -5.12 3.02
N VAL A 170 -0.75 -3.87 2.71
CA VAL A 170 -1.97 -3.18 3.15
C VAL A 170 -2.46 -2.24 2.05
N LEU A 171 -3.77 -2.23 1.85
CA LEU A 171 -4.47 -1.37 0.89
C LEU A 171 -5.19 -0.26 1.66
N TRP A 172 -6.45 0.01 1.32
CA TRP A 172 -7.27 1.05 1.94
C TRP A 172 -8.74 0.65 1.94
N THR A 173 -9.53 1.29 2.80
CA THR A 173 -10.99 1.14 2.79
C THR A 173 -11.66 2.26 2.02
N VAL A 174 -11.06 3.45 2.04
CA VAL A 174 -11.57 4.66 1.38
C VAL A 174 -10.41 5.49 0.81
N TRP A 175 -10.66 6.27 -0.23
CA TRP A 175 -9.64 7.09 -0.88
C TRP A 175 -10.21 8.46 -1.28
N GLY A 176 -9.36 9.47 -1.39
CA GLY A 176 -9.78 10.84 -1.70
C GLY A 176 -10.01 11.15 -3.17
N ARG A 177 -9.47 10.33 -4.09
CA ARG A 177 -9.39 10.68 -5.53
C ARG A 177 -8.68 12.01 -5.78
N ASP A 178 -7.71 12.30 -4.94
CA ASP A 178 -6.94 13.53 -4.87
C ASP A 178 -5.87 13.65 -5.98
N TRP A 179 -5.61 12.57 -6.72
CA TRP A 179 -4.61 12.54 -7.79
C TRP A 179 -5.06 13.17 -9.13
N THR A 180 -6.32 13.64 -9.24
CA THR A 180 -6.87 14.18 -10.49
C THR A 180 -6.69 15.69 -10.60
N ALA A 181 -6.65 16.23 -11.82
CA ALA A 181 -6.44 17.66 -12.05
C ALA A 181 -7.60 18.52 -11.53
N GLU A 182 -8.81 17.95 -11.49
CA GLU A 182 -10.05 18.59 -11.06
C GLU A 182 -10.32 18.43 -9.56
N ALA A 183 -9.43 17.74 -8.83
CA ALA A 183 -9.61 17.52 -7.40
C ALA A 183 -9.57 18.86 -6.65
N THR A 184 -10.52 19.03 -5.73
CA THR A 184 -10.59 20.18 -4.81
C THR A 184 -10.60 19.67 -3.38
N PRO A 185 -10.24 20.51 -2.38
CA PRO A 185 -10.39 20.13 -0.97
C PRO A 185 -11.79 19.61 -0.61
N ALA A 186 -12.83 20.24 -1.14
CA ALA A 186 -14.21 19.85 -0.91
C ALA A 186 -14.56 18.49 -1.54
N SER A 187 -14.12 18.24 -2.79
CA SER A 187 -14.38 16.95 -3.44
C SER A 187 -13.61 15.81 -2.77
N VAL A 188 -12.37 16.05 -2.33
CA VAL A 188 -11.56 15.06 -1.61
C VAL A 188 -12.20 14.71 -0.27
N ARG A 189 -12.57 15.73 0.53
CA ARG A 189 -13.29 15.51 1.81
C ARG A 189 -14.58 14.73 1.59
N SER A 190 -15.39 15.13 0.60
CA SER A 190 -16.66 14.45 0.27
C SER A 190 -16.46 12.99 -0.14
N ALA A 191 -15.45 12.69 -0.96
CA ALA A 191 -15.11 11.34 -1.37
C ALA A 191 -14.68 10.46 -0.18
N VAL A 192 -13.91 11.03 0.75
CA VAL A 192 -13.54 10.35 2.00
C VAL A 192 -14.75 10.12 2.88
N ALA A 193 -15.54 11.16 3.16
CA ALA A 193 -16.72 11.09 4.02
C ALA A 193 -17.75 10.04 3.56
N ALA A 194 -17.95 9.89 2.24
CA ALA A 194 -18.88 8.92 1.67
C ALA A 194 -18.54 7.44 1.99
N GLY A 195 -17.29 7.13 2.32
CA GLY A 195 -16.83 5.77 2.65
C GLY A 195 -16.16 5.65 4.01
N LEU A 196 -16.09 6.74 4.79
CA LEU A 196 -15.45 6.78 6.08
C LEU A 196 -16.27 5.98 7.10
N ARG A 197 -15.58 5.16 7.87
CA ARG A 197 -16.14 4.39 8.97
C ARG A 197 -15.05 4.07 9.98
N GLY A 198 -15.46 3.80 11.21
CA GLY A 198 -14.58 3.27 12.24
C GLY A 198 -13.79 2.05 11.76
N GLY A 199 -12.48 2.01 12.05
CA GLY A 199 -11.56 0.99 11.55
C GLY A 199 -11.14 1.21 10.09
N GLY A 200 -11.42 2.37 9.49
CA GLY A 200 -11.06 2.68 8.12
C GLY A 200 -9.59 3.06 7.93
N THR A 201 -9.01 2.68 6.78
CA THR A 201 -7.74 3.21 6.27
C THR A 201 -8.02 4.15 5.09
N VAL A 202 -7.64 5.42 5.23
CA VAL A 202 -7.79 6.49 4.24
C VAL A 202 -6.53 6.56 3.38
N LEU A 203 -6.69 6.49 2.06
CA LEU A 203 -5.64 6.72 1.07
C LEU A 203 -5.74 8.13 0.47
N LEU A 204 -4.65 8.88 0.58
CA LEU A 204 -4.36 10.16 -0.09
C LEU A 204 -2.92 10.11 -0.63
N HIS A 205 -2.48 11.18 -1.27
CA HIS A 205 -1.13 11.35 -1.82
C HIS A 205 -0.56 12.68 -1.33
N ASP A 206 0.70 12.69 -0.90
CA ASP A 206 1.38 13.90 -0.43
C ASP A 206 2.21 14.60 -1.52
N THR A 207 2.24 14.05 -2.74
CA THR A 207 2.97 14.56 -3.89
C THR A 207 2.15 14.36 -5.18
N ASP A 208 2.51 15.11 -6.24
CA ASP A 208 1.99 14.96 -7.60
C ASP A 208 2.91 14.16 -8.53
N ARG A 209 4.02 13.58 -8.04
CA ARG A 209 5.02 12.87 -8.85
C ARG A 209 4.44 11.82 -9.81
N MET A 210 3.42 11.09 -9.37
CA MET A 210 2.73 10.04 -10.14
C MET A 210 1.29 10.41 -10.51
N SER A 211 0.94 11.69 -10.35
CA SER A 211 -0.43 12.20 -10.39
C SER A 211 -0.53 13.49 -11.22
N ALA A 212 -1.71 14.10 -11.28
CA ALA A 212 -1.86 15.38 -11.98
C ALA A 212 -1.05 16.49 -11.29
N PRO A 213 -0.42 17.42 -12.03
CA PRO A 213 0.36 18.51 -11.44
C PRO A 213 -0.42 19.29 -10.36
N ALA A 214 0.25 19.57 -9.25
CA ALA A 214 -0.24 20.28 -8.07
C ALA A 214 -1.48 19.67 -7.37
N CYS A 215 -1.89 18.44 -7.71
CA CYS A 215 -3.09 17.81 -7.15
C CYS A 215 -3.01 17.57 -5.63
N TRP A 216 -1.79 17.43 -5.09
CA TRP A 216 -1.53 17.30 -3.65
C TRP A 216 -2.14 18.44 -2.81
N ARG A 217 -2.34 19.64 -3.41
CA ARG A 217 -3.01 20.78 -2.74
C ARG A 217 -4.46 20.47 -2.36
N ALA A 218 -5.14 19.65 -3.15
CA ALA A 218 -6.50 19.22 -2.86
C ALA A 218 -6.54 18.33 -1.61
N ALA A 219 -5.63 17.35 -1.51
CA ALA A 219 -5.48 16.53 -0.31
C ALA A 219 -5.09 17.37 0.91
N LEU A 220 -4.09 18.24 0.78
CA LEU A 220 -3.62 19.11 1.86
C LEU A 220 -4.74 19.98 2.42
N GLY A 221 -5.51 20.65 1.55
CA GLY A 221 -6.61 21.51 1.96
C GLY A 221 -7.79 20.75 2.57
N ALA A 222 -7.94 19.46 2.27
CA ALA A 222 -9.00 18.62 2.83
C ALA A 222 -8.69 18.11 4.25
N LEU A 223 -7.42 18.11 4.67
CA LEU A 223 -7.00 17.45 5.92
C LEU A 223 -7.76 17.93 7.17
N PRO A 224 -7.91 19.24 7.43
CA PRO A 224 -8.61 19.69 8.63
C PRO A 224 -10.05 19.16 8.66
N GLY A 225 -10.78 19.29 7.54
CA GLY A 225 -12.15 18.82 7.44
C GLY A 225 -12.31 17.31 7.57
N ILE A 226 -11.38 16.51 7.00
CA ILE A 226 -11.39 15.05 7.16
C ILE A 226 -11.16 14.66 8.62
N VAL A 227 -10.24 15.34 9.32
CA VAL A 227 -9.96 15.06 10.73
C VAL A 227 -11.12 15.49 11.61
N ASP A 228 -11.76 16.62 11.32
CA ASP A 228 -12.96 17.08 12.03
C ASP A 228 -14.12 16.08 11.84
N ASP A 229 -14.36 15.59 10.61
CA ASP A 229 -15.38 14.55 10.36
C ASP A 229 -15.14 13.27 11.19
N CYS A 230 -13.87 12.90 11.39
CA CYS A 230 -13.52 11.77 12.27
C CYS A 230 -13.82 12.10 13.74
N ARG A 231 -13.41 13.28 14.22
CA ARG A 231 -13.58 13.69 15.62
C ARG A 231 -15.05 13.83 16.00
N ASP A 232 -15.86 14.41 15.11
CA ASP A 232 -17.31 14.58 15.29
C ASP A 232 -18.04 13.24 15.41
N THR A 233 -17.45 12.17 14.86
CA THR A 233 -17.96 10.79 14.98
C THR A 233 -17.28 9.98 16.08
N GLY A 234 -16.46 10.63 16.93
CA GLY A 234 -15.76 10.00 18.06
C GLY A 234 -14.59 9.11 17.64
N LEU A 235 -14.10 9.25 16.41
CA LEU A 235 -12.99 8.47 15.87
C LEU A 235 -11.65 9.18 16.11
N SER A 236 -10.68 8.43 16.65
CA SER A 236 -9.28 8.86 16.68
C SER A 236 -8.64 8.72 15.29
N VAL A 237 -7.69 9.59 14.96
CA VAL A 237 -6.97 9.57 13.68
C VAL A 237 -5.48 9.43 13.93
N GLY A 238 -4.82 8.54 13.20
CA GLY A 238 -3.42 8.22 13.47
C GLY A 238 -2.74 7.36 12.39
N PRO A 239 -1.50 6.92 12.63
CA PRO A 239 -0.77 6.01 11.75
C PRO A 239 -1.31 4.56 11.84
N LEU A 240 -0.99 3.76 10.83
CA LEU A 240 -1.28 2.32 10.77
C LEU A 240 -0.70 1.53 11.94
N ALA A 241 0.46 1.93 12.48
CA ALA A 241 1.06 1.35 13.68
C ALA A 241 0.11 1.36 14.90
N GLU A 242 -0.77 2.36 15.00
CA GLU A 242 -1.74 2.54 16.08
C GLU A 242 -3.13 2.02 15.69
N HIS A 243 -3.33 1.69 14.42
CA HIS A 243 -4.63 1.31 13.88
C HIS A 243 -5.09 -0.10 14.29
N GLY A 244 -4.20 -0.95 14.78
CA GLY A 244 -4.57 -2.30 15.23
C GLY A 244 -5.01 -3.24 14.10
N VAL A 245 -4.47 -3.08 12.89
CA VAL A 245 -4.77 -3.97 11.75
C VAL A 245 -4.30 -5.40 12.09
N PRO A 246 -5.22 -6.39 12.12
CA PRO A 246 -4.88 -7.75 12.53
C PRO A 246 -3.85 -8.38 11.57
N PRO A 247 -3.02 -9.31 12.06
CA PRO A 247 -2.17 -10.09 11.16
C PRO A 247 -3.06 -10.81 10.14
N PRO A 248 -2.58 -11.02 8.90
CA PRO A 248 -3.29 -11.89 7.96
C PRO A 248 -3.48 -13.25 8.64
N CYS A 249 -4.71 -13.80 8.61
CA CYS A 249 -5.00 -15.11 9.19
C CYS A 249 -3.94 -16.11 8.73
N PRO A 250 -3.26 -16.83 9.64
CA PRO A 250 -2.41 -17.93 9.23
C PRO A 250 -3.32 -18.93 8.51
N GLY A 251 -3.03 -19.17 7.22
CA GLY A 251 -3.59 -20.32 6.54
C GLY A 251 -3.31 -21.55 7.38
N SER A 252 -4.30 -22.41 7.54
CA SER A 252 -4.19 -23.70 8.22
C SER A 252 -2.88 -24.42 7.85
N GLY A 253 -1.97 -24.52 8.80
CA GLY A 253 -0.76 -25.34 8.71
C GLY A 253 0.53 -24.55 8.68
N GLU A 254 0.97 -24.06 9.84
CA GLU A 254 2.36 -24.14 10.31
C GLU A 254 2.39 -23.61 11.75
N ARG A 255 2.27 -24.53 12.71
CA ARG A 255 2.69 -24.26 14.09
C ARG A 255 4.21 -24.22 14.07
N MET A 256 4.78 -23.04 14.31
CA MET A 256 6.19 -22.90 14.63
C MET A 256 6.42 -23.62 15.98
N PRO A 257 7.42 -24.50 16.12
CA PRO A 257 7.65 -25.18 17.38
C PRO A 257 8.15 -24.14 18.41
N GLU A 258 7.52 -24.16 19.58
CA GLU A 258 7.98 -23.48 20.79
C GLU A 258 9.43 -23.90 21.09
N PRO A 259 10.34 -22.97 21.46
CA PRO A 259 11.64 -23.34 21.96
C PRO A 259 11.45 -23.96 23.35
N GLY A 260 11.68 -25.26 23.47
CA GLY A 260 11.68 -25.97 24.74
C GLY A 260 12.73 -25.41 25.70
N GLY A 261 12.35 -25.34 26.97
CA GLY A 261 13.25 -25.10 28.10
C GLY A 261 14.05 -26.33 28.50
#